data_AF-J9EYA1-F1
#
_entry.id   AF-J9EYA1-F1
#
_cell.length_a   1.000
_cell.length_b   1.000
_cell.length_c   1.000
_cell.angle_alpha   90.00
_cell.angle_beta   90.00
_cell.angle_gamma   90.00
#
_symmetry.space_group_name_H-M   'P 1'
#
loop_
_entity.id
_entity.type
_entity.pdbx_description
1 polymer ?
#
loop_
_entity_poly.entity_id
_entity_poly.type
_entity_poly.pdbx_seq_one_letter_code
_entity_poly.pdbx_strand_id
1 'polypeptide(L)'
;MQHGSVSVSKYSKDLQCRPLHRLKREKPGDAPQVSKGVLPHEVTRVLATVSSSTIPDSKRSRLHSFSSVQSEKLGLKLSGRISHVVLEECLKCTENGDKLGVFSRLREFFGEHLSVLSVDSQFYCAKLLIQIAKASRIVAATNTCLLYALHICKSVDMKQNIWDEIVVLMANDKDKRETSLFHRPATYASLLALFEWALSEGLKIGQYMQQMNFMAEESMRSTDQNNRIAALNLFVTCKMQCSVQEFLWLEKLLSKMAEDRDSRVRIAAVKGLSTMAAGGRLLSFSIYQQVKNVSFYNFNMNRAPCC
;
A
#
# COMPACT_ATOMS: atom_id res chain seq x y z
N MET A 1 19.35 -33.80 48.04
CA MET A 1 18.26 -34.43 47.27
C MET A 1 17.08 -33.46 47.22
N GLN A 2 16.58 -33.20 46.00
CA GLN A 2 15.23 -32.76 45.56
C GLN A 2 14.53 -31.60 46.31
N HIS A 3 14.37 -30.41 45.72
CA HIS A 3 13.40 -29.94 44.69
C HIS A 3 12.03 -29.50 45.25
N GLY A 4 11.63 -28.26 44.92
CA GLY A 4 10.28 -27.72 45.15
C GLY A 4 10.18 -26.22 44.85
N SER A 5 10.08 -25.88 43.57
CA SER A 5 9.99 -24.53 42.97
C SER A 5 8.56 -24.05 42.77
N VAL A 6 8.27 -22.74 42.93
CA VAL A 6 7.32 -21.97 42.07
C VAL A 6 7.71 -20.47 42.02
N SER A 7 7.77 -19.98 40.78
CA SER A 7 7.76 -18.63 40.15
C SER A 7 7.34 -17.39 40.97
N VAL A 8 7.80 -16.16 40.68
CA VAL A 8 7.42 -15.33 39.51
C VAL A 8 8.40 -14.15 39.25
N SER A 9 8.46 -13.76 37.96
CA SER A 9 8.82 -12.43 37.41
C SER A 9 10.29 -12.10 37.16
N LYS A 10 10.80 -12.57 36.01
CA LYS A 10 11.70 -11.80 35.13
C LYS A 10 11.41 -12.22 33.69
N TYR A 11 11.18 -11.26 32.80
CA TYR A 11 11.58 -11.20 31.37
C TYR A 11 10.74 -10.12 30.67
N SER A 12 11.06 -8.87 31.01
CA SER A 12 10.90 -7.72 30.13
C SER A 12 12.31 -7.34 29.68
N LYS A 13 12.60 -7.57 28.39
CA LYS A 13 13.74 -7.10 27.58
C LYS A 13 14.00 -8.16 26.50
N ASP A 14 13.61 -7.85 25.26
CA ASP A 14 14.39 -8.15 24.04
C ASP A 14 13.70 -7.48 22.84
N LEU A 15 13.81 -6.15 22.79
CA LEU A 15 13.67 -5.34 21.59
C LEU A 15 15.05 -4.74 21.29
N GLN A 16 15.98 -5.55 20.79
CA GLN A 16 17.23 -5.07 20.22
C GLN A 16 17.18 -5.21 18.70
N CYS A 17 16.72 -4.16 18.02
CA CYS A 17 16.97 -3.98 16.60
C CYS A 17 18.44 -3.56 16.42
N ARG A 18 19.20 -4.33 15.64
CA ARG A 18 20.61 -4.04 15.33
C ARG A 18 20.76 -2.72 14.54
N PRO A 19 21.85 -1.96 14.73
CA PRO A 19 22.17 -0.79 13.91
C PRO A 19 22.67 -1.22 12.52
N LEU A 20 22.05 -0.69 11.46
CA LEU A 20 22.45 -0.95 10.07
C LEU A 20 23.58 -0.01 9.64
N HIS A 21 24.69 -0.61 9.20
CA HIS A 21 25.90 0.09 8.75
C HIS A 21 25.74 0.74 7.36
N ARG A 22 26.29 1.96 7.26
CA ARG A 22 26.71 2.75 6.07
C ARG A 22 26.29 2.25 4.68
N LEU A 23 25.35 2.96 4.05
CA LEU A 23 25.20 3.02 2.58
C LEU A 23 26.47 3.66 1.97
N LYS A 24 27.26 2.87 1.24
CA LYS A 24 28.32 3.37 0.35
C LYS A 24 27.71 3.90 -0.96
N ARG A 25 28.34 4.95 -1.46
CA ARG A 25 27.98 5.77 -2.63
C ARG A 25 28.63 5.15 -3.87
N GLU A 26 27.87 4.76 -4.89
CA GLU A 26 28.40 4.43 -6.23
C GLU A 26 28.12 5.56 -7.22
N LYS A 27 29.11 5.77 -8.12
CA LYS A 27 29.16 6.82 -9.15
C LYS A 27 28.47 6.36 -10.46
N PRO A 28 28.08 7.30 -11.35
CA PRO A 28 27.25 7.01 -12.51
C PRO A 28 28.08 6.62 -13.75
N GLY A 29 27.57 5.69 -14.55
CA GLY A 29 28.12 5.35 -15.86
C GLY A 29 27.15 4.50 -16.71
N ASP A 30 26.75 5.09 -17.83
CA ASP A 30 26.26 4.53 -19.09
C ASP A 30 24.84 3.92 -19.19
N ALA A 31 23.98 4.67 -19.89
CA ALA A 31 22.72 4.22 -20.47
C ALA A 31 22.94 3.40 -21.74
N PRO A 32 21.98 2.54 -22.12
CA PRO A 32 21.44 2.70 -23.46
C PRO A 32 19.91 2.54 -23.59
N GLN A 33 19.41 3.44 -24.44
CA GLN A 33 18.30 3.38 -25.40
C GLN A 33 16.91 2.82 -25.03
N VAL A 34 15.97 3.75 -25.24
CA VAL A 34 14.51 3.68 -25.33
C VAL A 34 14.01 2.60 -26.30
N SER A 35 13.07 1.78 -25.82
CA SER A 35 12.00 1.24 -26.67
C SER A 35 10.64 1.71 -26.14
N LYS A 36 9.91 2.40 -27.02
CA LYS A 36 8.47 2.71 -26.92
C LYS A 36 7.72 1.36 -26.92
N GLY A 37 6.64 1.09 -26.20
CA GLY A 37 5.74 1.82 -25.35
C GLY A 37 4.47 0.95 -25.23
N VAL A 38 3.86 0.84 -24.05
CA VAL A 38 2.45 0.45 -23.87
C VAL A 38 1.93 1.26 -22.67
N LEU A 39 0.90 2.07 -22.92
CA LEU A 39 0.25 2.95 -21.95
C LEU A 39 -0.44 2.13 -20.83
N PRO A 40 -0.26 2.47 -19.54
CA PRO A 40 -1.15 1.98 -18.50
C PRO A 40 -2.39 2.88 -18.37
N HIS A 41 -3.56 2.23 -18.50
CA HIS A 41 -4.92 2.77 -18.33
C HIS A 41 -5.16 3.45 -16.98
N GLU A 42 -6.19 4.30 -16.96
CA GLU A 42 -6.68 5.28 -15.95
C GLU A 42 -6.99 4.77 -14.52
N VAL A 43 -6.53 3.59 -14.13
CA VAL A 43 -6.85 2.94 -12.84
C VAL A 43 -6.25 3.68 -11.63
N THR A 44 -5.26 4.55 -11.83
CA THR A 44 -4.61 5.31 -10.74
C THR A 44 -5.34 6.60 -10.35
N ARG A 45 -6.33 7.07 -11.12
CA ARG A 45 -6.95 8.39 -10.88
C ARG A 45 -8.11 8.40 -9.87
N VAL A 46 -8.79 7.28 -9.64
CA VAL A 46 -10.09 7.28 -8.94
C VAL A 46 -9.97 7.45 -7.42
N LEU A 47 -8.79 7.24 -6.82
CA LEU A 47 -8.58 7.40 -5.37
C LEU A 47 -8.25 8.83 -4.91
N ALA A 48 -8.12 9.80 -5.82
CA ALA A 48 -7.72 11.17 -5.48
C ALA A 48 -8.87 12.17 -5.32
N THR A 49 -10.13 11.79 -5.56
CA THR A 49 -11.22 12.78 -5.76
C THR A 49 -12.36 12.74 -4.73
N VAL A 50 -12.25 12.00 -3.63
CA VAL A 50 -13.27 12.03 -2.57
C VAL A 50 -12.74 12.80 -1.37
N SER A 51 -12.62 14.12 -1.53
CA SER A 51 -12.60 15.13 -0.44
C SER A 51 -12.59 16.54 -1.03
N SER A 52 -13.74 17.00 -1.50
CA SER A 52 -14.05 18.43 -1.58
C SER A 52 -15.56 18.57 -1.57
N SER A 53 -16.10 18.98 -0.42
CA SER A 53 -17.50 19.41 -0.32
C SER A 53 -17.55 20.91 -0.62
N THR A 54 -18.28 21.31 -1.66
CA THR A 54 -18.77 22.68 -1.80
C THR A 54 -20.17 22.65 -2.43
N ILE A 55 -21.03 23.46 -1.83
CA ILE A 55 -22.48 23.60 -2.04
C ILE A 55 -22.74 24.11 -3.48
N PRO A 56 -23.78 23.62 -4.19
CA PRO A 56 -24.15 24.18 -5.49
C PRO A 56 -25.08 25.39 -5.30
N ASP A 57 -24.61 26.56 -5.68
CA ASP A 57 -25.40 27.79 -5.70
C ASP A 57 -26.21 27.88 -7.01
N SER A 58 -27.48 28.25 -6.87
CA SER A 58 -28.45 28.26 -7.97
C SER A 58 -28.29 29.51 -8.84
N LYS A 59 -28.21 29.36 -10.17
CA LYS A 59 -28.74 30.32 -11.15
C LYS A 59 -28.83 29.73 -12.55
N ARG A 60 -29.82 30.23 -13.29
CA ARG A 60 -30.58 29.60 -14.37
C ARG A 60 -29.94 29.76 -15.77
N SER A 61 -30.14 28.70 -16.57
CA SER A 61 -29.95 28.45 -18.01
C SER A 61 -29.66 29.59 -19.01
N ARG A 62 -28.75 29.30 -19.96
CA ARG A 62 -29.02 29.50 -21.40
C ARG A 62 -28.58 28.27 -22.20
N LEU A 63 -29.53 27.80 -23.02
CA LEU A 63 -29.47 26.67 -23.93
C LEU A 63 -28.40 26.90 -25.01
N HIS A 64 -27.50 25.94 -25.20
CA HIS A 64 -27.07 25.52 -26.54
C HIS A 64 -26.71 24.03 -26.49
N SER A 65 -27.48 23.29 -27.27
CA SER A 65 -27.44 21.85 -27.49
C SER A 65 -26.13 21.40 -28.12
N PHE A 66 -25.36 20.59 -27.39
CA PHE A 66 -24.42 19.65 -27.99
C PHE A 66 -24.68 18.28 -27.39
N SER A 67 -25.19 17.39 -28.25
CA SER A 67 -25.26 15.93 -28.15
C SER A 67 -24.82 15.37 -26.79
N SER A 68 -25.80 15.07 -25.94
CA SER A 68 -25.61 14.20 -24.79
C SER A 68 -25.18 12.82 -25.30
N VAL A 69 -23.87 12.57 -25.32
CA VAL A 69 -23.39 11.20 -25.18
C VAL A 69 -23.91 10.77 -23.82
N GLN A 70 -24.93 9.93 -23.85
CA GLN A 70 -25.52 9.31 -22.69
C GLN A 70 -24.35 8.81 -21.82
N SER A 71 -24.26 9.39 -20.62
CA SER A 71 -23.62 8.73 -19.52
C SER A 71 -24.35 7.40 -19.39
N GLU A 72 -23.81 6.35 -20.00
CA GLU A 72 -24.12 4.98 -19.65
C GLU A 72 -23.77 4.87 -18.16
N LYS A 73 -24.78 5.13 -17.33
CA LYS A 73 -24.98 4.33 -16.13
C LYS A 73 -25.01 2.89 -16.63
N LEU A 74 -23.84 2.27 -16.72
CA LEU A 74 -23.66 0.84 -16.60
C LEU A 74 -24.24 0.50 -15.23
N GLY A 75 -25.55 0.32 -15.19
CA GLY A 75 -26.22 -0.37 -14.10
C GLY A 75 -25.55 -1.73 -14.07
N LEU A 76 -24.67 -1.92 -13.09
CA LEU A 76 -24.08 -3.19 -12.78
C LEU A 76 -25.25 -4.13 -12.51
N LYS A 77 -25.61 -4.93 -13.53
CA LYS A 77 -26.47 -6.09 -13.32
C LYS A 77 -25.69 -6.97 -12.37
N LEU A 78 -26.09 -6.99 -11.11
CA LEU A 78 -25.60 -7.99 -10.18
C LEU A 78 -25.94 -9.33 -10.83
N SER A 79 -24.92 -10.10 -11.17
CA SER A 79 -24.98 -11.39 -11.87
C SER A 79 -25.81 -12.44 -11.08
N GLY A 80 -26.29 -12.09 -9.87
CA GLY A 80 -26.93 -12.99 -8.92
C GLY A 80 -25.96 -13.99 -8.31
N ARG A 81 -24.69 -13.93 -8.72
CA ARG A 81 -23.63 -14.84 -8.30
C ARG A 81 -23.10 -14.47 -6.93
N ILE A 82 -22.61 -15.49 -6.24
CA ILE A 82 -22.09 -15.38 -4.89
C ILE A 82 -20.61 -14.98 -4.98
N SER A 83 -20.22 -13.96 -4.22
CA SER A 83 -18.92 -13.29 -4.29
C SER A 83 -17.73 -14.26 -4.16
N HIS A 84 -17.79 -15.21 -3.22
CA HIS A 84 -16.71 -16.16 -3.02
C HIS A 84 -16.61 -17.22 -4.14
N VAL A 85 -17.73 -17.59 -4.77
CA VAL A 85 -17.73 -18.51 -5.92
C VAL A 85 -16.97 -17.91 -7.10
N VAL A 86 -17.12 -16.60 -7.33
CA VAL A 86 -16.36 -15.87 -8.36
C VAL A 86 -14.85 -15.95 -8.08
N LEU A 87 -14.44 -15.84 -6.81
CA LEU A 87 -13.04 -15.96 -6.41
C LEU A 87 -12.52 -17.41 -6.45
N GLU A 88 -13.33 -18.40 -6.09
CA GLU A 88 -12.97 -19.82 -6.26
C GLU A 88 -12.72 -20.17 -7.74
N GLU A 89 -13.56 -19.67 -8.64
CA GLU A 89 -13.31 -19.81 -10.08
C GLU A 89 -12.05 -19.06 -10.51
N CYS A 90 -11.80 -17.86 -9.97
CA CYS A 90 -10.56 -17.14 -10.23
C CYS A 90 -9.34 -17.95 -9.80
N LEU A 91 -9.41 -18.65 -8.66
CA LEU A 91 -8.35 -19.54 -8.20
C LEU A 91 -8.15 -20.71 -9.16
N LYS A 92 -9.23 -21.37 -9.59
CA LYS A 92 -9.16 -22.45 -10.60
C LYS A 92 -8.54 -21.96 -11.92
N CYS A 93 -8.93 -20.78 -12.41
CA CYS A 93 -8.31 -20.19 -13.60
C CYS A 93 -6.81 -19.92 -13.38
N THR A 94 -6.42 -19.49 -12.18
CA THR A 94 -5.02 -19.25 -11.81
C THR A 94 -4.20 -20.53 -11.83
N GLU A 95 -4.72 -21.60 -11.25
CA GLU A 95 -4.08 -22.93 -11.21
C GLU A 95 -3.94 -23.55 -12.61
N ASN A 96 -4.95 -23.34 -13.46
CA ASN A 96 -4.96 -23.80 -14.85
C ASN A 96 -4.12 -22.91 -15.80
N GLY A 97 -3.59 -21.78 -15.32
CA GLY A 97 -2.85 -20.82 -16.14
C GLY A 97 -3.71 -20.02 -17.13
N ASP A 98 -5.04 -19.99 -16.96
CA ASP A 98 -5.97 -19.22 -17.78
C ASP A 98 -5.94 -17.73 -17.38
N LYS A 99 -5.08 -16.97 -18.05
CA LYS A 99 -4.90 -15.54 -17.79
C LYS A 99 -6.17 -14.73 -18.02
N LEU A 100 -6.94 -15.05 -19.06
CA LEU A 100 -8.14 -14.29 -19.41
C LEU A 100 -9.24 -14.56 -18.40
N GLY A 101 -9.42 -15.81 -17.99
CA GLY A 101 -10.34 -16.19 -16.91
C GLY A 101 -10.02 -15.47 -15.60
N VAL A 102 -8.74 -15.42 -15.20
CA VAL A 102 -8.32 -14.68 -13.99
C VAL A 102 -8.75 -13.22 -14.04
N PHE A 103 -8.42 -12.49 -15.11
CA PHE A 103 -8.77 -11.07 -15.20
C PHE A 103 -10.29 -10.84 -15.35
N SER A 104 -11.00 -11.75 -16.02
CA SER A 104 -12.45 -11.68 -16.13
C SER A 104 -13.10 -11.80 -14.75
N ARG A 105 -12.69 -12.78 -13.94
CA ARG A 105 -13.24 -13.00 -12.59
C ARG A 105 -12.85 -11.90 -11.62
N LEU A 106 -11.61 -11.39 -11.67
CA LEU A 106 -11.20 -10.25 -10.84
C LEU A 106 -11.98 -8.97 -11.19
N ARG A 107 -12.28 -8.74 -12.48
CA ARG A 107 -13.10 -7.60 -12.92
C ARG A 107 -14.54 -7.73 -12.46
N GLU A 108 -15.12 -8.91 -12.60
CA GLU A 108 -16.47 -9.25 -12.10
C GLU A 108 -16.56 -9.01 -10.59
N PHE A 109 -15.63 -9.56 -9.82
CA PHE A 109 -15.58 -9.38 -8.36
C PHE A 109 -15.49 -7.91 -7.95
N PHE A 110 -14.65 -7.13 -8.63
CA PHE A 110 -14.54 -5.70 -8.38
C PHE A 110 -15.83 -4.94 -8.72
N GLY A 111 -16.41 -5.21 -9.89
CA GLY A 111 -17.59 -4.51 -10.38
C GLY A 111 -18.84 -4.80 -9.55
N GLU A 112 -19.01 -6.03 -9.10
CA GLU A 112 -20.31 -6.48 -8.56
C GLU A 112 -20.29 -6.80 -7.06
N HIS A 113 -19.12 -7.04 -6.46
CA HIS A 113 -19.06 -7.62 -5.11
C HIS A 113 -18.23 -6.83 -4.11
N LEU A 114 -17.08 -6.28 -4.49
CA LEU A 114 -16.11 -5.73 -3.55
C LEU A 114 -16.68 -4.64 -2.63
N SER A 115 -17.45 -3.70 -3.17
CA SER A 115 -17.99 -2.55 -2.42
C SER A 115 -19.22 -2.87 -1.58
N VAL A 116 -19.89 -4.00 -1.85
CA VAL A 116 -21.16 -4.41 -1.21
C VAL A 116 -21.00 -5.73 -0.46
N LEU A 117 -19.76 -6.13 -0.17
CA LEU A 117 -19.44 -7.42 0.43
C LEU A 117 -19.97 -7.49 1.87
N SER A 118 -20.79 -8.50 2.15
CA SER A 118 -21.30 -8.73 3.50
C SER A 118 -20.18 -9.04 4.49
N VAL A 119 -20.35 -8.64 5.75
CA VAL A 119 -19.37 -8.90 6.84
C VAL A 119 -19.00 -10.38 6.91
N ASP A 120 -19.98 -11.27 6.79
CA ASP A 120 -19.78 -12.73 6.82
C ASP A 120 -18.89 -13.24 5.68
N SER A 121 -18.87 -12.54 4.54
CA SER A 121 -18.10 -12.95 3.37
C SER A 121 -16.69 -12.35 3.32
N GLN A 122 -16.44 -11.27 4.08
CA GLN A 122 -15.20 -10.50 4.00
C GLN A 122 -13.98 -11.37 4.35
N PHE A 123 -14.03 -12.11 5.45
CA PHE A 123 -12.93 -12.97 5.88
C PHE A 123 -12.58 -14.01 4.81
N TYR A 124 -13.60 -14.70 4.29
CA TYR A 124 -13.40 -15.76 3.31
C TYR A 124 -12.88 -15.23 1.96
N CYS A 125 -13.40 -14.09 1.50
CA CYS A 125 -12.96 -13.48 0.25
C CYS A 125 -11.52 -12.95 0.35
N ALA A 126 -11.13 -12.33 1.46
CA ALA A 126 -9.75 -11.89 1.66
C ALA A 126 -8.77 -13.07 1.61
N LYS A 127 -9.12 -14.19 2.26
CA LYS A 127 -8.34 -15.44 2.21
C LYS A 127 -8.17 -15.94 0.78
N LEU A 128 -9.26 -16.04 0.01
CA LEU A 128 -9.20 -16.46 -1.40
C LEU A 128 -8.31 -15.52 -2.23
N LEU A 129 -8.40 -14.21 -2.03
CA LEU A 129 -7.57 -13.24 -2.74
C LEU A 129 -6.07 -13.45 -2.44
N ILE A 130 -5.68 -13.72 -1.20
CA ILE A 130 -4.29 -14.04 -0.86
C ILE A 130 -3.84 -15.37 -1.48
N GLN A 131 -4.72 -16.38 -1.49
CA GLN A 131 -4.44 -17.66 -2.15
C GLN A 131 -4.21 -17.49 -3.67
N ILE A 132 -5.07 -16.72 -4.34
CA ILE A 132 -4.92 -16.39 -5.76
C ILE A 132 -3.62 -15.61 -5.99
N ALA A 133 -3.33 -14.61 -5.15
CA ALA A 133 -2.11 -13.81 -5.24
C ALA A 133 -0.85 -14.67 -5.18
N LYS A 134 -0.83 -15.65 -4.26
CA LYS A 134 0.26 -16.61 -4.06
C LYS A 134 0.39 -17.59 -5.24
N ALA A 135 -0.72 -18.17 -5.69
CA ALA A 135 -0.73 -19.13 -6.79
C ALA A 135 -0.38 -18.47 -8.15
N SER A 136 -0.70 -17.19 -8.31
CA SER A 136 -0.52 -16.49 -9.56
C SER A 136 0.95 -16.21 -9.87
N ARG A 137 1.32 -16.45 -11.13
CA ARG A 137 2.59 -16.01 -11.73
C ARG A 137 2.46 -14.66 -12.44
N ILE A 138 1.26 -14.09 -12.47
CA ILE A 138 0.93 -12.87 -13.20
C ILE A 138 0.99 -11.70 -12.20
N VAL A 139 2.06 -10.90 -12.27
CA VAL A 139 2.31 -9.77 -11.34
C VAL A 139 1.09 -8.85 -11.20
N ALA A 140 0.44 -8.50 -12.31
CA ALA A 140 -0.74 -7.63 -12.29
C ALA A 140 -1.93 -8.25 -11.55
N ALA A 141 -2.17 -9.55 -11.72
CA ALA A 141 -3.22 -10.26 -10.99
C ALA A 141 -2.87 -10.37 -9.50
N THR A 142 -1.61 -10.69 -9.16
CA THR A 142 -1.11 -10.70 -7.78
C THR A 142 -1.33 -9.35 -7.09
N ASN A 143 -0.89 -8.25 -7.71
CA ASN A 143 -1.09 -6.90 -7.15
C ASN A 143 -2.56 -6.55 -7.00
N THR A 144 -3.41 -6.89 -7.99
CA THR A 144 -4.86 -6.64 -7.91
C THR A 144 -5.48 -7.39 -6.72
N CYS A 145 -5.12 -8.65 -6.53
CA CYS A 145 -5.62 -9.44 -5.41
C CYS A 145 -5.19 -8.87 -4.05
N LEU A 146 -3.92 -8.48 -3.91
CA LEU A 146 -3.41 -7.87 -2.69
C LEU A 146 -4.12 -6.54 -2.37
N LEU A 147 -4.40 -5.73 -3.40
CA LEU A 147 -5.14 -4.46 -3.24
C LEU A 147 -6.60 -4.69 -2.82
N TYR A 148 -7.29 -5.67 -3.41
CA TYR A 148 -8.65 -6.01 -3.00
C TYR A 148 -8.70 -6.61 -1.60
N ALA A 149 -7.71 -7.45 -1.25
CA ALA A 149 -7.58 -7.99 0.10
C ALA A 149 -7.37 -6.86 1.12
N LEU A 150 -6.49 -5.90 0.82
CA LEU A 150 -6.28 -4.71 1.65
C LEU A 150 -7.57 -3.89 1.81
N HIS A 151 -8.34 -3.71 0.72
CA HIS A 151 -9.61 -3.00 0.78
C HIS A 151 -10.58 -3.66 1.77
N ILE A 152 -10.73 -4.99 1.69
CA ILE A 152 -11.56 -5.76 2.61
C ILE A 152 -11.02 -5.67 4.05
N CYS A 153 -9.71 -5.79 4.23
CA CYS A 153 -9.08 -5.73 5.56
C CYS A 153 -9.37 -4.40 6.28
N LYS A 154 -9.48 -3.29 5.53
CA LYS A 154 -9.83 -1.98 6.09
C LYS A 154 -11.27 -1.88 6.62
N SER A 155 -12.18 -2.73 6.14
CA SER A 155 -13.59 -2.71 6.54
C SER A 155 -13.97 -3.83 7.53
N VAL A 156 -13.10 -4.80 7.77
CA VAL A 156 -13.37 -5.95 8.65
C VAL A 156 -13.21 -5.56 10.13
N ASP A 157 -14.13 -6.03 10.98
CA ASP A 157 -14.06 -5.84 12.43
C ASP A 157 -12.96 -6.72 13.07
N MET A 158 -12.86 -7.99 12.67
CA MET A 158 -11.91 -8.96 13.19
C MET A 158 -10.51 -8.86 12.56
N LYS A 159 -9.89 -7.67 12.64
CA LYS A 159 -8.64 -7.33 11.94
C LYS A 159 -7.44 -8.23 12.28
N GLN A 160 -7.27 -8.61 13.55
CA GLN A 160 -6.15 -9.48 13.95
C GLN A 160 -6.33 -10.90 13.40
N ASN A 161 -7.54 -11.46 13.45
CA ASN A 161 -7.81 -12.81 12.95
C ASN A 161 -7.56 -12.93 11.45
N ILE A 162 -8.03 -11.95 10.67
CA ILE A 162 -7.79 -11.95 9.21
C ILE A 162 -6.31 -11.75 8.90
N TRP A 163 -5.62 -10.89 9.66
CA TRP A 163 -4.19 -10.70 9.52
C TRP A 163 -3.38 -11.97 9.81
N ASP A 164 -3.66 -12.66 10.92
CA ASP A 164 -2.97 -13.91 11.28
C ASP A 164 -3.12 -14.97 10.18
N GLU A 165 -4.32 -15.12 9.62
CA GLU A 165 -4.58 -16.04 8.51
C GLU A 165 -3.83 -15.64 7.23
N ILE A 166 -3.87 -14.35 6.85
CA ILE A 166 -3.15 -13.81 5.69
C ILE A 166 -1.65 -14.10 5.82
N VAL A 167 -1.09 -13.86 7.01
CA VAL A 167 0.31 -14.12 7.32
C VAL A 167 0.67 -15.59 7.18
N VAL A 168 -0.15 -16.50 7.72
CA VAL A 168 0.05 -17.95 7.57
C VAL A 168 0.05 -18.37 6.09
N LEU A 169 -0.88 -17.83 5.29
CA LEU A 169 -0.97 -18.14 3.86
C LEU A 169 0.27 -17.68 3.10
N MET A 170 0.77 -16.47 3.39
CA MET A 170 1.98 -15.92 2.78
C MET A 170 3.26 -16.66 3.19
N ALA A 171 3.29 -17.25 4.39
CA ALA A 171 4.47 -17.87 4.98
C ALA A 171 4.64 -19.36 4.71
N ASN A 172 3.55 -20.07 4.36
CA ASN A 172 3.57 -21.50 4.05
C ASN A 172 4.25 -21.79 2.70
N ASP A 173 5.54 -21.49 2.60
CA ASP A 173 6.38 -21.72 1.43
C ASP A 173 7.69 -22.36 1.88
N LYS A 174 7.59 -23.59 2.42
CA LYS A 174 8.76 -24.36 2.87
C LYS A 174 9.68 -24.76 1.72
N ASP A 175 9.21 -24.73 0.47
CA ASP A 175 9.91 -25.41 -0.62
C ASP A 175 10.42 -24.53 -1.77
N LYS A 176 10.05 -23.25 -1.90
CA LYS A 176 10.44 -22.45 -3.10
C LYS A 176 10.60 -20.95 -2.82
N ARG A 177 11.83 -20.52 -2.53
CA ARG A 177 12.19 -19.08 -2.38
C ARG A 177 11.77 -18.24 -3.60
N GLU A 178 11.84 -18.80 -4.80
CA GLU A 178 11.51 -18.07 -6.05
C GLU A 178 10.00 -17.83 -6.24
N THR A 179 9.14 -18.63 -5.60
CA THR A 179 7.68 -18.47 -5.72
C THR A 179 7.07 -17.66 -4.58
N SER A 180 7.82 -17.35 -3.53
CA SER A 180 7.29 -16.57 -2.42
C SER A 180 6.99 -15.13 -2.84
N LEU A 181 5.87 -14.58 -2.37
CA LEU A 181 5.51 -13.17 -2.57
C LEU A 181 6.59 -12.22 -2.02
N PHE A 182 7.27 -12.61 -0.94
CA PHE A 182 8.32 -11.82 -0.29
C PHE A 182 9.59 -11.66 -1.12
N HIS A 183 9.73 -12.38 -2.23
CA HIS A 183 10.90 -12.34 -3.10
C HIS A 183 10.57 -11.85 -4.52
N ARG A 184 9.42 -11.18 -4.69
CA ARG A 184 8.97 -10.62 -5.97
C ARG A 184 8.90 -9.09 -5.90
N PRO A 185 9.97 -8.35 -6.27
CA PRO A 185 10.03 -6.89 -6.13
C PRO A 185 8.89 -6.12 -6.83
N ALA A 186 8.34 -6.67 -7.90
CA ALA A 186 7.21 -6.10 -8.62
C ALA A 186 5.88 -6.14 -7.84
N THR A 187 5.85 -6.82 -6.68
CA THR A 187 4.70 -6.91 -5.78
C THR A 187 4.90 -6.16 -4.45
N TYR A 188 6.10 -5.63 -4.21
CA TYR A 188 6.46 -5.03 -2.93
C TYR A 188 5.57 -3.86 -2.56
N ALA A 189 5.21 -2.96 -3.48
CA ALA A 189 4.31 -1.85 -3.16
C ALA A 189 2.99 -2.32 -2.51
N SER A 190 2.37 -3.37 -3.05
CA SER A 190 1.11 -3.91 -2.54
C SER A 190 1.29 -4.65 -1.22
N LEU A 191 2.38 -5.41 -1.07
CA LEU A 191 2.70 -6.10 0.19
C LEU A 191 3.02 -5.10 1.31
N LEU A 192 3.85 -4.10 1.03
CA LEU A 192 4.20 -3.05 1.98
C LEU A 192 2.96 -2.26 2.42
N ALA A 193 1.98 -2.03 1.54
CA ALA A 193 0.70 -1.43 1.90
C ALA A 193 -0.13 -2.30 2.86
N LEU A 194 -0.10 -3.63 2.71
CA LEU A 194 -0.73 -4.55 3.68
C LEU A 194 -0.05 -4.48 5.06
N PHE A 195 1.29 -4.46 5.08
CA PHE A 195 2.04 -4.32 6.34
C PHE A 195 1.84 -2.94 6.99
N GLU A 196 1.80 -1.87 6.20
CA GLU A 196 1.56 -0.51 6.67
C GLU A 196 0.17 -0.37 7.30
N TRP A 197 -0.86 -0.96 6.67
CA TRP A 197 -2.18 -1.09 7.28
C TRP A 197 -2.13 -1.86 8.61
N ALA A 198 -1.52 -3.05 8.62
CA ALA A 198 -1.46 -3.87 9.83
C ALA A 198 -0.77 -3.13 11.00
N LEU A 199 0.32 -2.41 10.72
CA LEU A 199 1.00 -1.59 11.72
C LEU A 199 0.14 -0.42 12.20
N SER A 200 -0.57 0.26 11.30
CA SER A 200 -1.43 1.40 11.63
C SER A 200 -2.61 1.00 12.52
N GLU A 201 -3.08 -0.24 12.37
CA GLU A 201 -4.13 -0.86 13.20
C GLU A 201 -3.60 -1.48 14.50
N GLY A 202 -2.28 -1.41 14.75
CA GLY A 202 -1.66 -1.99 15.94
C GLY A 202 -1.63 -3.52 15.97
N LEU A 203 -1.73 -4.18 14.80
CA LEU A 203 -1.74 -5.63 14.69
C LEU A 203 -0.36 -6.23 14.96
N LYS A 204 -0.35 -7.46 15.48
CA LYS A 204 0.90 -8.18 15.78
C LYS A 204 1.58 -8.64 14.48
N ILE A 205 2.72 -8.02 14.14
CA ILE A 205 3.51 -8.38 12.95
C ILE A 205 4.37 -9.64 13.17
N GLY A 206 4.79 -9.92 14.40
CA GLY A 206 5.56 -11.13 14.76
C GLY A 206 6.89 -11.25 14.00
N GLN A 207 7.17 -12.45 13.48
CA GLN A 207 8.45 -12.80 12.86
C GLN A 207 8.75 -12.07 11.53
N TYR A 208 7.75 -11.43 10.91
CA TYR A 208 7.89 -10.84 9.57
C TYR A 208 8.49 -9.43 9.57
N MET A 209 8.77 -8.87 10.75
CA MET A 209 9.30 -7.52 10.87
C MET A 209 10.63 -7.35 10.12
N GLN A 210 11.48 -8.38 10.12
CA GLN A 210 12.77 -8.34 9.41
C GLN A 210 12.57 -8.36 7.89
N GLN A 211 11.72 -9.25 7.37
CA GLN A 211 11.41 -9.37 5.95
C GLN A 211 10.75 -8.10 5.43
N MET A 212 9.81 -7.55 6.20
CA MET A 212 9.15 -6.28 5.91
C MET A 212 10.16 -5.13 5.78
N ASN A 213 11.08 -4.98 6.74
CA ASN A 213 12.11 -3.94 6.69
C ASN A 213 13.04 -4.13 5.48
N PHE A 214 13.44 -5.37 5.19
CA PHE A 214 14.26 -5.68 4.01
C PHE A 214 13.56 -5.27 2.71
N MET A 215 12.30 -5.65 2.53
CA MET A 215 11.51 -5.27 1.35
C MET A 215 11.37 -3.74 1.22
N ALA A 216 11.17 -3.04 2.33
CA ALA A 216 11.06 -1.58 2.34
C ALA A 216 12.39 -0.92 1.92
N GLU A 217 13.52 -1.39 2.45
CA GLU A 217 14.85 -0.90 2.06
C GLU A 217 15.17 -1.16 0.59
N GLU A 218 14.85 -2.35 0.08
CA GLU A 218 15.01 -2.67 -1.33
C GLU A 218 14.12 -1.77 -2.20
N SER A 219 12.86 -1.57 -1.79
CA SER A 219 11.89 -0.70 -2.46
C SER A 219 12.34 0.76 -2.54
N MET A 220 13.05 1.28 -1.53
CA MET A 220 13.64 2.63 -1.57
C MET A 220 14.67 2.83 -2.69
N ARG A 221 15.32 1.76 -3.13
CA ARG A 221 16.33 1.79 -4.21
C ARG A 221 15.71 1.50 -5.59
N SER A 222 14.42 1.19 -5.64
CA SER A 222 13.72 0.83 -6.87
C SER A 222 13.56 2.03 -7.80
N THR A 223 13.61 1.77 -9.11
CA THR A 223 13.26 2.77 -10.13
C THR A 223 11.76 3.09 -10.15
N ASP A 224 10.92 2.17 -9.66
CA ASP A 224 9.47 2.34 -9.53
C ASP A 224 9.11 3.25 -8.35
N GLN A 225 8.44 4.35 -8.66
CA GLN A 225 7.96 5.31 -7.67
C GLN A 225 6.96 4.71 -6.67
N ASN A 226 6.13 3.75 -7.07
CA ASN A 226 5.12 3.15 -6.20
C ASN A 226 5.79 2.35 -5.08
N ASN A 227 6.86 1.62 -5.41
CA ASN A 227 7.68 0.92 -4.42
C ASN A 227 8.31 1.92 -3.44
N ARG A 228 8.91 3.01 -3.95
CA ARG A 228 9.49 4.05 -3.08
C ARG A 228 8.44 4.70 -2.17
N ILE A 229 7.25 5.01 -2.68
CA ILE A 229 6.14 5.59 -1.89
C ILE A 229 5.67 4.62 -0.80
N ALA A 230 5.46 3.35 -1.14
CA ALA A 230 5.00 2.35 -0.18
C ALA A 230 6.01 2.14 0.96
N ALA A 231 7.31 2.11 0.64
CA ALA A 231 8.37 2.04 1.63
C ALA A 231 8.42 3.28 2.54
N LEU A 232 8.26 4.48 1.97
CA LEU A 232 8.18 5.71 2.77
C LEU A 232 7.01 5.67 3.76
N ASN A 233 5.81 5.31 3.29
CA ASN A 233 4.63 5.21 4.15
C ASN A 233 4.84 4.20 5.28
N LEU A 234 5.40 3.02 4.96
CA LEU A 234 5.70 2.01 5.96
C LEU A 234 6.70 2.52 7.01
N PHE A 235 7.80 3.16 6.59
CA PHE A 235 8.80 3.68 7.52
C PHE A 235 8.23 4.77 8.41
N VAL A 236 7.38 5.66 7.88
CA VAL A 236 6.67 6.65 8.68
C VAL A 236 5.84 5.95 9.74
N THR A 237 4.93 5.05 9.37
CA THR A 237 4.08 4.31 10.30
C THR A 237 4.89 3.54 11.36
N CYS A 238 5.94 2.83 10.96
CA CYS A 238 6.75 2.01 11.86
C CYS A 238 7.58 2.86 12.85
N LYS A 239 8.11 4.01 12.42
CA LYS A 239 9.12 4.77 13.18
C LYS A 239 8.60 6.02 13.88
N MET A 240 7.30 6.32 13.81
CA MET A 240 6.71 7.47 14.51
C MET A 240 6.89 7.42 16.04
N GLN A 241 6.86 6.23 16.64
CA GLN A 241 6.94 6.02 18.09
C GLN A 241 8.30 5.49 18.55
N CYS A 242 9.31 5.52 17.68
CA CYS A 242 10.60 4.89 17.89
C CYS A 242 11.59 5.78 18.68
N SER A 243 12.79 5.25 18.90
CA SER A 243 13.89 5.96 19.57
C SER A 243 14.22 7.30 18.89
N VAL A 244 14.90 8.21 19.60
CA VAL A 244 15.36 9.49 19.03
C VAL A 244 16.25 9.27 17.80
N GLN A 245 17.10 8.24 17.83
CA GLN A 245 18.00 7.92 16.72
C GLN A 245 17.23 7.50 15.46
N GLU A 246 16.18 6.68 15.62
CA GLU A 246 15.34 6.25 14.51
C GLU A 246 14.49 7.39 13.97
N PHE A 247 14.02 8.29 14.84
CA PHE A 247 13.34 9.51 14.42
C PHE A 247 14.24 10.39 13.55
N LEU A 248 15.48 10.66 13.99
CA LEU A 248 16.45 11.45 13.22
C LEU A 248 16.84 10.78 11.89
N TRP A 249 16.92 9.44 11.88
CA TRP A 249 17.16 8.70 10.65
C TRP A 249 15.99 8.86 9.67
N LEU A 250 14.75 8.70 10.14
CA LEU A 250 13.56 8.86 9.31
C LEU A 250 13.46 10.28 8.77
N GLU A 251 13.73 11.28 9.61
CA GLU A 251 13.73 12.69 9.23
C GLU A 251 14.71 12.95 8.07
N LYS A 252 15.95 12.47 8.19
CA LYS A 252 16.96 12.59 7.13
C LYS A 252 16.57 11.84 5.87
N LEU A 253 15.98 10.66 6.00
CA LEU A 253 15.49 9.88 4.87
C LEU A 253 14.43 10.66 4.10
N LEU A 254 13.41 11.17 4.79
CA LEU A 254 12.32 11.91 4.16
C LEU A 254 12.78 13.23 3.54
N SER A 255 13.69 13.97 4.20
CA SER A 255 14.28 15.18 3.62
C SER A 255 15.01 14.87 2.31
N LYS A 256 15.79 13.79 2.25
CA LYS A 256 16.41 13.32 1.00
C LYS A 256 15.37 12.96 -0.06
N MET A 257 14.29 12.28 0.33
CA MET A 257 13.25 11.84 -0.61
C MET A 257 12.33 12.98 -1.05
N ALA A 258 12.31 14.11 -0.34
CA ALA A 258 11.66 15.34 -0.79
C ALA A 258 12.35 15.95 -2.02
N GLU A 259 13.56 15.51 -2.36
CA GLU A 259 14.30 15.86 -3.57
C GLU A 259 14.28 14.74 -4.64
N ASP A 260 13.43 13.72 -4.47
CA ASP A 260 13.31 12.62 -5.45
C ASP A 260 12.91 13.13 -6.84
N ARG A 261 13.37 12.43 -7.87
CA ARG A 261 13.06 12.73 -9.27
C ARG A 261 11.55 12.73 -9.58
N ASP A 262 10.78 11.85 -8.93
CA ASP A 262 9.34 11.73 -9.12
C ASP A 262 8.57 12.61 -8.13
N SER A 263 7.68 13.45 -8.64
CA SER A 263 6.90 14.40 -7.82
C SER A 263 6.01 13.72 -6.79
N ARG A 264 5.49 12.52 -7.07
CA ARG A 264 4.63 11.78 -6.14
C ARG A 264 5.42 11.27 -4.94
N VAL A 265 6.68 10.88 -5.16
CA VAL A 265 7.59 10.48 -4.09
C VAL A 265 7.94 11.69 -3.23
N ARG A 266 8.22 12.85 -3.84
CA ARG A 266 8.45 14.10 -3.11
C ARG A 266 7.25 14.46 -2.22
N ILE A 267 6.03 14.36 -2.76
CA ILE A 267 4.80 14.62 -2.02
C ILE A 267 4.65 13.64 -0.84
N ALA A 268 4.89 12.33 -1.06
CA ALA A 268 4.82 11.33 0.01
C ALA A 268 5.84 11.63 1.13
N ALA A 269 7.06 12.03 0.76
CA ALA A 269 8.10 12.39 1.72
C ALA A 269 7.71 13.62 2.57
N VAL A 270 7.19 14.68 1.94
CA VAL A 270 6.72 15.88 2.63
C VAL A 270 5.52 15.60 3.53
N LYS A 271 4.60 14.72 3.09
CA LYS A 271 3.51 14.23 3.95
C LYS A 271 4.06 13.50 5.16
N GLY A 272 5.04 12.61 4.99
CA GLY A 272 5.71 11.92 6.09
C GLY A 272 6.34 12.88 7.10
N LEU A 273 7.05 13.91 6.64
CA LEU A 273 7.62 14.95 7.51
C LEU A 273 6.53 15.72 8.26
N SER A 274 5.42 16.02 7.58
CA SER A 274 4.27 16.69 8.21
C SER A 274 3.64 15.83 9.30
N THR A 275 3.49 14.53 9.06
CA THR A 275 3.02 13.56 10.06
C THR A 275 3.98 13.51 11.25
N MET A 276 5.30 13.46 11.01
CA MET A 276 6.31 13.52 12.08
C MET A 276 6.22 14.77 12.94
N ALA A 277 6.04 15.94 12.33
CA ALA A 277 5.87 17.20 13.05
C ALA A 277 4.60 17.21 13.91
N ALA A 278 3.51 16.61 13.42
CA ALA A 278 2.26 16.48 14.17
C ALA A 278 2.37 15.51 15.37
N GLY A 279 3.33 14.58 15.33
CA GLY A 279 3.58 13.59 16.40
C GLY A 279 4.23 14.14 17.68
N GLY A 280 4.32 15.47 17.83
CA GLY A 280 4.80 16.13 19.06
C GLY A 280 6.32 16.21 19.23
N ARG A 281 7.10 15.64 18.30
CA ARG A 281 8.57 15.79 18.27
C ARG A 281 8.95 16.88 17.26
N LEU A 282 9.84 17.78 17.68
CA LEU A 282 10.33 18.86 16.83
C LEU A 282 11.22 18.30 15.72
N LEU A 283 10.92 18.69 14.48
CA LEU A 283 11.83 18.52 13.36
C LEU A 283 13.04 19.45 13.54
N SER A 284 14.17 19.06 12.98
CA SER A 284 15.33 19.93 12.81
C SER A 284 14.96 21.19 12.02
N PHE A 285 15.57 22.32 12.38
CA PHE A 285 15.20 23.63 11.87
C PHE A 285 15.26 23.75 10.34
N SER A 286 16.29 23.17 9.71
CA SER A 286 16.45 23.17 8.25
C SER A 286 15.35 22.39 7.53
N ILE A 287 14.89 21.28 8.12
CA ILE A 287 13.84 20.42 7.55
C ILE A 287 12.46 21.04 7.79
N TYR A 288 12.25 21.68 8.94
CA TYR A 288 11.05 22.48 9.20
C TYR A 288 10.86 23.59 8.15
N GLN A 289 11.92 24.30 7.77
CA GLN A 289 11.85 25.30 6.70
C GLN A 289 11.49 24.68 5.34
N GLN A 290 12.02 23.49 5.01
CA GLN A 290 11.65 22.77 3.78
C GLN A 290 10.15 22.42 3.75
N VAL A 291 9.60 21.87 4.84
CA VAL A 291 8.16 21.54 4.96
C VAL A 291 7.30 22.78 4.83
N LYS A 292 7.68 23.87 5.53
CA LYS A 292 6.99 25.15 5.44
C LYS A 292 6.98 25.66 4.00
N ASN A 293 8.13 25.72 3.34
CA ASN A 293 8.20 26.23 1.98
C ASN A 293 7.35 25.41 0.99
N VAL A 294 7.36 24.06 1.07
CA VAL A 294 6.56 23.22 0.17
C VAL A 294 5.05 23.30 0.48
N SER A 295 4.66 23.39 1.74
CA SER A 295 3.26 23.60 2.14
C SER A 295 2.73 24.98 1.70
N PHE A 296 3.57 26.01 1.68
CA PHE A 296 3.26 27.31 1.08
C PHE A 296 3.06 27.23 -0.44
N TYR A 297 3.88 26.47 -1.18
CA TYR A 297 3.70 26.29 -2.63
C TYR A 297 2.43 25.48 -2.98
N ASN A 298 2.07 24.46 -2.18
CA ASN A 298 0.83 23.71 -2.36
C ASN A 298 -0.43 24.54 -2.03
N PHE A 299 -0.35 25.46 -1.06
CA PHE A 299 -1.45 26.39 -0.78
C PHE A 299 -1.62 27.45 -1.87
N ASN A 300 -0.53 27.93 -2.47
CA ASN A 300 -0.58 28.95 -3.52
C ASN A 300 -0.96 28.40 -4.90
N MET A 301 -0.74 27.11 -5.20
CA MET A 301 -1.27 26.51 -6.44
C MET A 301 -2.79 26.26 -6.42
N ASN A 302 -3.40 26.14 -5.25
CA ASN A 302 -4.88 26.11 -5.10
C ASN A 302 -5.50 27.52 -4.99
N ARG A 303 -4.66 28.57 -5.07
CA ARG A 303 -5.07 29.97 -5.21
C ARG A 303 -4.38 30.58 -6.42
N ALA A 304 -4.63 30.02 -7.60
CA ALA A 304 -4.43 30.82 -8.80
C ALA A 304 -5.39 32.02 -8.69
N PRO A 305 -4.93 33.27 -8.85
CA PRO A 305 -5.83 34.40 -8.98
C PRO A 305 -6.65 34.14 -10.25
N CYS A 306 -7.97 34.12 -10.11
CA CYS A 306 -8.86 34.32 -11.25
C CYS A 306 -8.52 35.72 -11.80
N CYS A 307 -7.72 35.78 -12.85
CA CYS A 307 -7.70 36.91 -13.75
C CYS A 307 -8.90 36.82 -14.69
#